data_AF-A0A1C4BQL4-F1
#
_entry.id   AF-A0A1C4BQL4-F1
#
_cell.length_a   1.000
_cell.length_b   1.000
_cell.length_c   1.000
_cell.angle_alpha   90.00
_cell.angle_beta   90.00
_cell.angle_gamma   90.00
#
_symmetry.space_group_name_H-M   'P 1'
#
loop_
_entity.id
_entity.type
_entity.pdbx_description
1 polymer ?
#
loop_
_entity_poly.entity_id
_entity_poly.type
_entity_poly.pdbx_seq_one_letter_code
_entity_poly.pdbx_strand_id
1 'polypeptide(L)' 'MQQDQTGPDRRQRSVNYRALGQIVRGLLFVFVGLFILYGERMGITLRAAPTVKYIFGVLAIIYGVFRLSQGVWNVIKK' A
#
# COMPACT_ATOMS: atom_id res chain seq x y z
N MET A 1 -44.34 24.43 -2.16
CA MET A 1 -44.13 23.70 -0.90
C MET A 1 -42.64 23.48 -0.75
N GLN A 2 -42.04 24.09 0.28
CA GLN A 2 -40.64 23.90 0.65
C GLN A 2 -40.48 22.48 1.19
N GLN A 3 -39.45 21.77 0.75
CA GLN A 3 -39.02 20.52 1.39
C GLN A 3 -37.76 20.83 2.18
N ASP A 4 -37.96 21.18 3.45
CA ASP A 4 -36.91 21.32 4.43
C ASP A 4 -36.74 19.99 5.18
N GLN A 5 -35.52 19.45 5.08
CA GLN A 5 -34.73 18.82 6.12
C GLN A 5 -35.15 17.52 6.87
N THR A 6 -34.11 16.71 7.10
CA THR A 6 -33.89 15.77 8.21
C THR A 6 -34.40 14.33 8.10
N GLY A 7 -33.87 13.57 7.12
CA GLY A 7 -33.45 12.19 7.39
C GLY A 7 -31.97 12.22 7.74
N PRO A 8 -31.48 11.56 8.81
CA PRO A 8 -30.08 11.63 9.17
C PRO A 8 -29.30 11.02 8.02
N ASP A 9 -28.71 11.90 7.22
CA ASP A 9 -27.63 11.59 6.32
C ASP A 9 -26.77 10.61 7.10
N ARG A 10 -26.76 9.37 6.59
CA ARG A 10 -25.67 8.44 6.82
C ARG A 10 -24.46 9.33 6.71
N ARG A 11 -23.89 9.72 7.85
CA ARG A 11 -22.55 10.27 7.94
C ARG A 11 -21.76 9.13 7.33
N GLN A 12 -21.63 9.19 6.01
CA GLN A 12 -20.64 8.53 5.23
C GLN A 12 -19.42 9.02 5.98
N ARG A 13 -18.98 8.17 6.90
CA ARG A 13 -17.61 8.13 7.33
C ARG A 13 -16.94 7.96 5.99
N SER A 14 -16.59 9.08 5.38
CA SER A 14 -15.88 9.18 4.13
C SER A 14 -14.47 8.76 4.49
N VAL A 15 -14.36 7.49 4.88
CA VAL A 15 -13.13 6.74 4.76
C VAL A 15 -12.76 7.00 3.32
N ASN A 16 -11.73 7.81 3.13
CA ASN A 16 -11.24 8.19 1.83
C ASN A 16 -10.73 6.89 1.21
N TYR A 17 -11.61 6.08 0.62
CA TYR A 17 -11.28 4.81 -0.04
C TYR A 17 -10.21 5.05 -1.11
N ARG A 18 -10.19 6.26 -1.68
CA ARG A 18 -9.17 6.74 -2.59
C ARG A 18 -7.79 6.86 -1.93
N ALA A 19 -7.70 7.40 -0.72
CA ALA A 19 -6.45 7.48 0.04
C ALA A 19 -6.05 6.12 0.60
N LEU A 20 -7.02 5.35 1.12
CA LEU A 20 -6.80 4.01 1.65
C LEU A 20 -6.25 3.07 0.56
N GLY A 21 -6.79 3.13 -0.66
CA GLY A 21 -6.29 2.35 -1.79
C GLY A 21 -4.85 2.70 -2.21
N GLN A 22 -4.43 3.96 -2.05
CA GLN A 22 -3.04 4.36 -2.31
C GLN A 22 -2.08 3.79 -1.25
N ILE A 23 -2.49 3.81 0.02
CA ILE A 23 -1.70 3.27 1.14
C ILE A 23 -1.62 1.74 1.03
N VAL A 24 -2.74 1.06 0.76
CA VAL A 24 -2.79 -0.40 0.60
C VAL A 24 -1.89 -0.86 -0.55
N ARG A 25 -1.87 -0.15 -1.69
CA ARG A 25 -0.95 -0.48 -2.79
C ARG A 25 0.51 -0.32 -2.39
N GLY A 26 0.86 0.73 -1.65
CA GLY A 26 2.22 0.92 -1.13
C GLY A 26 2.62 -0.19 -0.16
N LEU A 27 1.72 -0.54 0.76
CA LEU A 27 1.92 -1.60 1.74
C LEU A 27 2.09 -2.97 1.07
N LEU A 28 1.24 -3.29 0.07
CA LEU A 28 1.39 -4.50 -0.73
C LEU A 28 2.74 -4.56 -1.43
N PHE A 29 3.23 -3.45 -2.01
CA PHE A 29 4.56 -3.42 -2.64
C PHE A 29 5.69 -3.68 -1.65
N VAL A 30 5.62 -3.10 -0.44
CA VAL A 30 6.59 -3.39 0.63
C VAL A 30 6.55 -4.87 1.00
N PHE A 31 5.36 -5.42 1.26
CA PHE A 31 5.18 -6.83 1.62
C PHE A 31 5.69 -7.77 0.52
N VAL A 32 5.40 -7.47 -0.75
CA VAL A 32 5.89 -8.27 -1.89
C VAL A 32 7.41 -8.18 -2.01
N GLY A 33 8.00 -7.00 -1.85
CA GLY A 33 9.46 -6.84 -1.85
C GLY A 33 10.13 -7.62 -0.71
N LEU A 34 9.56 -7.55 0.49
CA LEU A 34 10.00 -8.34 1.63
C LEU A 34 9.83 -9.83 1.36
N PHE A 35 8.70 -10.24 0.77
CA PHE A 35 8.40 -11.64 0.45
C PHE A 35 9.35 -12.20 -0.62
N ILE A 36 9.78 -11.40 -1.58
CA ILE A 36 10.79 -11.83 -2.57
C ILE A 36 12.16 -12.01 -1.89
N LEU A 37 12.54 -11.10 -1.00
CA LEU A 37 13.82 -11.14 -0.30
C LEU A 37 13.88 -12.26 0.76
N TYR A 38 12.80 -12.45 1.52
CA TYR A 38 12.65 -13.52 2.53
C TYR A 38 12.17 -14.84 1.94
N GLY A 39 11.60 -14.86 0.74
CA GLY A 39 11.13 -16.06 0.06
C GLY A 39 12.26 -17.05 -0.22
N GLU A 40 13.48 -16.54 -0.46
CA GLU A 40 14.68 -17.39 -0.53
C GLU A 40 14.98 -18.10 0.79
N ARG A 41 14.75 -17.44 1.93
CA ARG A 41 14.87 -18.06 3.27
C ARG A 41 13.75 -19.05 3.57
N MET A 42 12.56 -18.86 2.98
CA MET A 42 11.41 -19.75 3.13
C MET A 42 11.41 -20.95 2.15
N GLY A 43 12.46 -21.13 1.36
CA GLY A 43 12.56 -22.24 0.39
C GLY A 43 11.70 -22.08 -0.86
N ILE A 44 11.07 -20.91 -1.04
CA ILE A 44 10.34 -20.55 -2.25
C ILE A 44 11.37 -20.11 -3.29
N THR A 45 11.97 -21.07 -3.96
CA THR A 45 12.96 -20.82 -5.01
C THR A 45 12.25 -20.37 -6.29
N LEU A 46 12.04 -19.05 -6.43
CA LEU A 46 11.72 -18.49 -7.76
C LEU A 46 12.85 -18.90 -8.72
N ARG A 47 12.50 -19.51 -9.87
CA ARG A 47 13.44 -19.86 -10.95
C ARG A 47 13.92 -18.61 -11.68
N ALA A 48 14.69 -17.77 -10.98
CA ALA A 48 15.30 -16.55 -11.50
C ALA A 48 16.74 -16.45 -10.99
N ALA A 49 17.60 -15.76 -11.74
CA ALA A 49 18.99 -15.55 -11.33
C ALA A 49 19.05 -14.82 -9.97
N PRO A 50 19.96 -15.22 -9.05
CA PRO A 50 20.03 -14.66 -7.69
C PRO A 50 20.19 -13.14 -7.70
N THR A 51 21.02 -12.62 -8.62
CA THR A 51 21.26 -11.19 -8.81
C THR A 51 19.98 -10.43 -9.16
N VAL A 52 19.15 -11.00 -10.04
CA VAL A 52 17.89 -10.37 -10.46
C VAL A 52 16.92 -10.31 -9.28
N LYS A 53 16.79 -11.39 -8.50
CA LYS A 53 15.92 -11.37 -7.32
C LYS A 53 16.35 -10.35 -6.29
N TYR A 54 17.65 -10.26 -6.02
CA TYR A 54 18.17 -9.31 -5.04
C TYR A 54 17.92 -7.87 -5.50
N ILE A 55 18.21 -7.56 -6.77
CA ILE A 55 17.95 -6.22 -7.34
C ILE A 55 16.45 -5.90 -7.31
N PHE A 56 15.59 -6.82 -7.75
CA PHE A 56 14.14 -6.61 -7.74
C PHE A 56 13.58 -6.52 -6.32
N GLY A 57 14.05 -7.33 -5.38
CA GLY A 57 13.66 -7.28 -3.97
C GLY A 57 14.03 -5.95 -3.32
N VAL A 58 15.28 -5.50 -3.51
CA VAL A 58 15.76 -4.22 -3.00
C VAL A 58 14.99 -3.05 -3.64
N LEU A 59 14.81 -3.04 -4.96
CA LEU A 59 14.04 -2.02 -5.67
C LEU A 59 12.56 -1.99 -5.21
N ALA A 60 11.94 -3.16 -5.04
CA ALA A 60 10.56 -3.25 -4.57
C ALA A 60 10.40 -2.73 -3.15
N ILE A 61 11.36 -3.01 -2.26
CA ILE A 61 11.39 -2.47 -0.89
C ILE A 61 11.57 -0.95 -0.93
N ILE A 62 12.57 -0.43 -1.65
CA ILE A 62 12.82 1.01 -1.76
C ILE A 62 11.60 1.74 -2.32
N TYR A 63 11.02 1.23 -3.41
CA TYR A 63 9.83 1.80 -4.03
C TYR A 63 8.61 1.72 -3.11
N GLY A 64 8.43 0.58 -2.44
CA GLY A 64 7.37 0.37 -1.47
C GLY A 64 7.48 1.36 -0.29
N VAL A 65 8.67 1.50 0.29
CA VAL A 65 8.94 2.42 1.42
C VAL A 65 8.75 3.87 1.00
N PHE A 66 9.27 4.26 -0.17
CA PHE A 66 9.07 5.61 -0.72
C PHE A 66 7.59 5.92 -0.91
N ARG A 67 6.80 4.95 -1.38
CA ARG A 67 5.37 5.13 -1.61
C ARG A 67 4.56 5.09 -0.31
N LEU A 68 4.97 4.27 0.65
CA LEU A 68 4.38 4.21 1.98
C LEU A 68 4.64 5.50 2.74
N SER A 69 5.85 6.07 2.68
CA SER A 69 6.19 7.33 3.33
C SER A 69 5.38 8.49 2.76
N GLN A 70 5.16 8.54 1.44
CA GLN A 70 4.26 9.53 0.84
C GLN A 70 2.80 9.34 1.27
N GLY A 71 2.32 8.10 1.35
CA GLY A 71 0.98 7.80 1.84
C GLY A 71 0.78 8.18 3.31
N VAL A 72 1.73 7.83 4.18
CA VAL A 72 1.73 8.16 5.61
C VAL A 72 1.84 9.66 5.82
N TRP A 73 2.72 10.35 5.07
CA TRP A 73 2.85 11.81 5.16
C TRP A 73 1.58 12.53 4.70
N ASN A 74 0.92 12.04 3.65
CA ASN A 74 -0.38 12.55 3.20
C ASN A 74 -1.51 12.31 4.20
N VAL A 75 -1.45 11.23 4.99
CA VAL A 75 -2.44 10.95 6.05
C VAL A 75 -2.18 11.80 7.29
N ILE A 76 -0.92 12.01 7.67
CA ILE A 76 -0.53 12.80 8.85
C ILE A 76 -0.81 14.30 8.66
N LYS A 77 -0.75 14.81 7.42
CA LYS A 77 -0.94 16.23 7.11
C LYS A 77 -2.42 16.64 6.91
N LYS A 78 -3.37 15.74 7.14
CA LYS A 78 -4.82 15.97 6.97
C LYS A 78 -5.52 16.03 8.32
#